data_AF-A0A5N6UKN4-F1
#
_entry.id   AF-A0A5N6UKN4-F1
#
_cell.length_a   1.000
_cell.length_b   1.000
_cell.length_c   1.000
_cell.angle_alpha   90.00
_cell.angle_beta   90.00
_cell.angle_gamma   90.00
#
_symmetry.space_group_name_H-M   'P 1'
#
loop_
_entity.id
_entity.type
_entity.pdbx_description
1 polymer ?
#
loop_
_entity_poly.entity_id
_entity_poly.type
_entity_poly.pdbx_seq_one_letter_code
_entity_poly.pdbx_strand_id
1 'polypeptide(L)'
;MSIAAGTCEALCPIIIQEIFFLHERSKAVAAFSALQTVRTAALIIASPYIASDSHLGWRWWYGIFGCVSGAVAVLSIIFVKETKYTRSIAALNGEGIELDGVLVPVTTHTIRELDVVNYRLRSFFRDMEPWPGKAEWSLTIDCCKQMCQVVLFPNVLWLILLNSAGLGIYVIMSAFFAEVLVKPPFQWEFNTLGYVFTGQIATAVVVPIVRGYFSDHITESLSKRNNGISEPEHRLLAVILPTVAILLSTIIYGKTAEHPHNWTWAGIAVTLNFEYFGFVGIVVSSFVYCMDAYPQRVDATLLLICSCRGFIGFGISYGAIAFVNKTGYSGAFNICAGIMAALMAMGIFIYMFGRQIPRRTQRYAVSS
;
A
#
# COMPACT_ATOMS: atom_id res chain seq x y z
N MET A 1 -2.14 18.22 -1.39
CA MET A 1 -2.93 16.96 -1.32
C MET A 1 -2.15 15.80 -0.72
N SER A 2 -0.88 15.55 -1.09
CA SER A 2 -0.19 14.28 -0.75
C SER A 2 -0.12 13.93 0.74
N ILE A 3 0.10 14.91 1.64
CA ILE A 3 0.15 14.65 3.09
C ILE A 3 -1.25 14.25 3.62
N ALA A 4 -2.29 14.97 3.21
CA ALA A 4 -3.67 14.65 3.59
C ALA A 4 -4.18 13.35 2.95
N ALA A 5 -3.69 12.99 1.76
CA ALA A 5 -4.01 11.71 1.15
C ALA A 5 -3.34 10.54 1.89
N GLY A 6 -2.09 10.75 2.36
CA GLY A 6 -1.35 9.76 3.13
C GLY A 6 -2.03 9.40 4.46
N THR A 7 -2.66 10.37 5.13
CA THR A 7 -3.41 10.12 6.37
C THR A 7 -4.65 9.27 6.13
N CYS A 8 -5.42 9.58 5.08
CA CYS A 8 -6.61 8.80 4.72
C CYS A 8 -6.24 7.37 4.28
N GLU A 9 -5.14 7.21 3.55
CA GLU A 9 -4.72 5.90 3.06
C GLU A 9 -4.21 5.00 4.19
N ALA A 10 -3.46 5.55 5.16
CA ALA A 10 -2.95 4.80 6.30
C ALA A 10 -4.06 4.40 7.29
N LEU A 11 -5.16 5.15 7.36
CA LEU A 11 -6.28 4.86 8.27
C LEU A 11 -6.90 3.48 8.03
N CYS A 12 -7.07 3.10 6.76
CA CYS A 12 -7.73 1.83 6.40
C CYS A 12 -6.97 0.58 6.89
N PRO A 13 -5.66 0.41 6.66
CA PRO A 13 -4.91 -0.72 7.20
C PRO A 13 -4.81 -0.70 8.74
N ILE A 14 -4.84 0.48 9.38
CA ILE A 14 -4.92 0.58 10.84
C ILE A 14 -6.23 -0.05 11.34
N ILE A 15 -7.37 0.31 10.74
CA ILE A 15 -8.68 -0.28 11.07
C ILE A 15 -8.66 -1.80 10.84
N ILE A 16 -8.04 -2.28 9.76
CA ILE A 16 -7.92 -3.72 9.48
C ILE A 16 -7.11 -4.43 10.56
N GLN A 17 -6.02 -3.82 11.05
CA GLN A 17 -5.22 -4.38 12.15
C GLN A 17 -6.03 -4.53 13.44
N GLU A 18 -6.94 -3.60 13.69
CA GLU A 18 -7.82 -3.61 14.85
C GLU A 18 -8.92 -4.67 14.73
N ILE A 19 -9.56 -4.82 13.57
CA ILE A 19 -10.71 -5.73 13.42
C ILE A 19 -10.29 -7.19 13.22
N PHE A 20 -9.23 -7.45 12.44
CA PHE A 20 -8.88 -8.81 11.99
C PHE A 20 -7.75 -9.47 12.79
N PHE A 21 -7.85 -10.79 12.92
CA PHE A 21 -6.81 -11.63 13.53
C PHE A 21 -5.55 -11.68 12.68
N LEU A 22 -4.40 -11.98 13.31
CA LEU A 22 -3.07 -11.91 12.69
C LEU A 22 -2.93 -12.77 11.42
N HIS A 23 -3.58 -13.94 11.37
CA HIS A 23 -3.58 -14.83 10.21
C HIS A 23 -4.51 -14.37 9.07
N GLU A 24 -5.48 -13.50 9.34
CA GLU A 24 -6.44 -12.99 8.35
C GLU A 24 -6.05 -11.61 7.79
N ARG A 25 -5.14 -10.90 8.47
CA ARG A 25 -4.69 -9.54 8.08
C ARG A 25 -4.20 -9.45 6.65
N SER A 26 -3.43 -10.44 6.18
CA SER A 26 -2.90 -10.46 4.80
C SER A 26 -4.04 -10.46 3.77
N LYS A 27 -5.07 -11.27 3.99
CA LYS A 27 -6.25 -11.38 3.11
C LYS A 27 -7.10 -10.11 3.18
N ALA A 28 -7.34 -9.57 4.37
CA ALA A 28 -8.13 -8.37 4.55
C ALA A 28 -7.48 -7.14 3.89
N VAL A 29 -6.17 -6.94 4.08
CA VAL A 29 -5.44 -5.85 3.41
C VAL A 29 -5.43 -6.04 1.90
N ALA A 30 -5.22 -7.26 1.39
CA ALA A 30 -5.25 -7.52 -0.04
C ALA A 30 -6.64 -7.25 -0.65
N ALA A 31 -7.72 -7.65 0.02
CA ALA A 31 -9.09 -7.38 -0.41
C ALA A 31 -9.39 -5.87 -0.42
N PHE A 32 -8.95 -5.14 0.60
CA PHE A 32 -9.05 -3.69 0.64
C PHE A 32 -8.30 -3.03 -0.54
N SER A 33 -7.05 -3.44 -0.78
CA SER A 33 -6.27 -2.92 -1.92
C SER A 33 -6.91 -3.25 -3.27
N ALA A 34 -7.55 -4.41 -3.42
CA ALA A 34 -8.29 -4.74 -4.64
C ALA A 34 -9.48 -3.82 -4.86
N LEU A 35 -10.31 -3.59 -3.84
CA LEU A 35 -11.44 -2.65 -3.91
C LEU A 35 -10.96 -1.24 -4.25
N GLN A 36 -9.86 -0.81 -3.64
CA GLN A 36 -9.20 0.46 -3.93
C GLN A 36 -8.80 0.55 -5.41
N THR A 37 -8.17 -0.50 -5.97
CA THR A 37 -7.76 -0.54 -7.37
C THR A 37 -8.96 -0.50 -8.31
N VAL A 38 -10.01 -1.29 -8.08
CA VAL A 38 -11.21 -1.28 -8.92
C VAL A 38 -11.83 0.11 -8.97
N ARG A 39 -11.92 0.78 -7.81
CA ARG A 39 -12.42 2.16 -7.73
C ARG A 39 -11.55 3.11 -8.54
N THR A 40 -10.22 3.04 -8.37
CA THR A 40 -9.29 3.91 -9.11
C THR A 40 -9.39 3.68 -10.62
N ALA A 41 -9.45 2.43 -11.06
CA ALA A 41 -9.58 2.08 -12.48
C ALA A 41 -10.89 2.60 -13.08
N ALA A 42 -12.02 2.42 -12.38
CA ALA A 42 -13.32 2.92 -12.83
C ALA A 42 -13.33 4.44 -13.00
N LEU A 43 -12.70 5.18 -12.07
CA LEU A 43 -12.59 6.64 -12.15
C LEU A 43 -11.68 7.10 -13.29
N ILE A 44 -10.56 6.40 -13.52
CA ILE A 44 -9.66 6.71 -14.64
C ILE A 44 -10.35 6.45 -15.98
N ILE A 45 -11.09 5.35 -16.12
CA ILE A 45 -11.81 5.02 -17.35
C ILE A 45 -12.93 6.05 -17.61
N ALA A 46 -13.65 6.49 -16.59
CA ALA A 46 -14.72 7.49 -16.73
C ALA A 46 -14.19 8.90 -17.07
N SER A 47 -12.95 9.22 -16.67
CA SER A 47 -12.42 10.59 -16.76
C SER A 47 -12.32 11.14 -18.19
N PRO A 48 -11.78 10.42 -19.19
CA PRO A 48 -11.74 10.90 -20.58
C PRO A 48 -13.13 11.19 -21.16
N TYR A 49 -14.14 10.34 -20.89
CA TYR A 49 -15.50 10.52 -21.43
C TYR A 49 -16.19 11.76 -20.87
N ILE A 50 -16.00 12.04 -19.57
CA ILE A 50 -16.56 13.24 -18.95
C ILE A 50 -15.85 14.50 -19.46
N ALA A 51 -14.54 14.41 -19.73
CA ALA A 51 -13.74 15.54 -20.18
C ALA A 51 -13.91 15.87 -21.68
N SER A 52 -14.18 14.87 -22.53
CA SER A 52 -14.33 15.05 -23.98
C SER A 52 -15.75 15.46 -24.40
N ASP A 53 -16.75 15.30 -23.54
CA ASP A 53 -18.12 15.72 -23.83
C ASP A 53 -18.23 17.25 -23.85
N SER A 54 -18.68 17.77 -25.00
CA SER A 54 -18.93 19.18 -25.27
C SER A 54 -19.88 19.86 -24.28
N HIS A 55 -20.78 19.09 -23.62
CA HIS A 55 -21.72 19.62 -22.64
C HIS A 55 -21.20 19.64 -21.20
N LEU A 56 -20.29 18.73 -20.84
CA LEU A 56 -19.79 18.59 -19.46
C LEU A 56 -18.43 19.27 -19.26
N GLY A 57 -17.49 19.19 -20.20
CA GLY A 57 -16.20 19.87 -20.08
C GLY A 57 -15.41 19.58 -18.79
N TRP A 58 -14.22 20.19 -18.67
CA TRP A 58 -13.29 19.90 -17.57
C TRP A 58 -13.77 20.38 -16.19
N ARG A 59 -14.70 21.33 -16.12
CA ARG A 59 -15.22 21.88 -14.85
C ARG A 59 -16.17 20.91 -14.16
N TRP A 60 -17.04 20.24 -14.91
CA TRP A 60 -17.93 19.22 -14.35
C TRP A 60 -17.19 17.99 -13.87
N TRP A 61 -16.03 17.69 -14.44
CA TRP A 61 -15.12 16.68 -13.90
C TRP A 61 -14.79 16.96 -12.43
N TYR A 62 -14.31 18.16 -12.09
CA TYR A 62 -14.06 18.53 -10.69
C TYR A 62 -15.33 18.53 -9.83
N GLY A 63 -16.47 18.98 -10.38
CA GLY A 63 -17.76 19.03 -9.69
C GLY A 63 -18.27 17.64 -9.26
N ILE A 64 -18.28 16.67 -10.18
CA ILE A 64 -18.74 15.31 -9.92
C ILE A 64 -17.87 14.64 -8.85
N PHE A 65 -16.55 14.74 -8.97
CA PHE A 65 -15.62 14.19 -7.97
C PHE A 65 -15.79 14.86 -6.59
N GLY A 66 -16.06 16.17 -6.57
CA GLY A 66 -16.40 16.90 -5.35
C GLY A 66 -17.68 16.39 -4.70
N CYS A 67 -18.75 16.22 -5.46
CA CYS A 67 -20.03 15.69 -4.98
C CYS A 67 -19.90 14.25 -4.45
N VAL A 68 -19.19 13.38 -5.17
CA VAL A 68 -18.93 12.00 -4.74
C VAL A 68 -18.11 11.98 -3.44
N SER A 69 -17.06 12.79 -3.35
CA SER A 69 -16.24 12.91 -2.13
C SER A 69 -17.05 13.45 -0.95
N GLY A 70 -17.93 14.43 -1.18
CA GLY A 70 -18.85 14.96 -0.18
C GLY A 70 -19.87 13.91 0.30
N ALA A 71 -20.44 13.12 -0.62
CA ALA A 71 -21.33 12.02 -0.27
C ALA A 71 -20.61 10.95 0.56
N VAL A 72 -19.37 10.59 0.21
CA VAL A 72 -18.54 9.66 1.00
C VAL A 72 -18.24 10.24 2.39
N ALA A 73 -17.98 11.54 2.51
CA ALA A 73 -17.76 12.18 3.81
C ALA A 73 -19.03 12.09 4.69
N VAL A 74 -20.21 12.37 4.15
CA VAL A 74 -21.48 12.22 4.89
C VAL A 74 -21.73 10.76 5.27
N LEU A 75 -21.51 9.82 4.34
CA LEU A 75 -21.66 8.39 4.62
C LEU A 75 -20.66 7.91 5.67
N SER A 76 -19.44 8.42 5.69
CA SER A 76 -18.46 8.06 6.73
C SER A 76 -18.91 8.47 8.12
N ILE A 77 -19.57 9.62 8.28
CA ILE A 77 -20.11 10.07 9.57
C ILE A 77 -21.21 9.13 10.08
N ILE A 78 -22.00 8.54 9.17
CA ILE A 78 -23.14 7.68 9.52
C ILE A 78 -22.70 6.22 9.74
N PHE A 79 -21.80 5.71 8.91
CA PHE A 79 -21.48 4.28 8.84
C PHE A 79 -20.12 3.90 9.44
N VAL A 80 -19.14 4.80 9.50
CA VAL A 80 -17.81 4.49 10.05
C VAL A 80 -17.83 4.81 11.54
N LYS A 81 -17.92 3.75 12.35
CA LYS A 81 -17.85 3.83 13.80
C LYS A 81 -16.41 3.78 14.27
N GLU A 82 -16.10 4.48 15.36
CA GLU A 82 -14.76 4.48 15.98
C GLU A 82 -14.36 3.06 16.44
N THR A 83 -13.27 2.53 15.87
CA THR A 83 -12.76 1.18 16.16
C THR A 83 -11.65 1.15 17.19
N LYS A 84 -11.08 2.32 17.55
CA LYS A 84 -9.92 2.41 18.43
C LYS A 84 -10.16 1.73 19.78
N TYR A 85 -9.28 0.80 20.12
CA TYR A 85 -9.30 0.10 21.41
C TYR A 85 -7.89 -0.01 21.98
N THR A 86 -7.70 0.39 23.24
CA THR A 86 -6.42 0.26 23.94
C THR A 86 -6.12 -1.21 24.23
N ARG A 87 -5.19 -1.80 23.47
CA ARG A 87 -4.76 -3.20 23.65
C ARG A 87 -3.48 -3.28 24.48
N SER A 88 -3.37 -4.32 25.30
CA SER A 88 -2.11 -4.67 25.95
C SER A 88 -1.07 -5.13 24.93
N ILE A 89 0.21 -4.96 25.26
CA ILE A 89 1.34 -5.31 24.38
C ILE A 89 1.34 -6.82 24.07
N ALA A 90 1.02 -7.66 25.05
CA ALA A 90 0.90 -9.11 24.89
C ALA A 90 -0.17 -9.49 23.87
N ALA A 91 -1.34 -8.82 23.90
CA ALA A 91 -2.42 -9.05 22.95
C ALA A 91 -2.07 -8.62 21.51
N LEU A 92 -1.24 -7.59 21.35
CA LEU A 92 -0.74 -7.12 20.05
C LEU A 92 0.26 -8.09 19.41
N ASN A 93 1.09 -8.74 20.23
CA ASN A 93 2.06 -9.74 19.80
C ASN A 93 1.46 -11.14 19.60
N GLY A 94 0.18 -11.34 19.93
CA GLY A 94 -0.47 -12.65 19.90
C GLY A 94 -0.11 -13.54 21.09
N GLU A 95 0.58 -13.00 22.11
CA GLU A 95 0.91 -13.66 23.38
C GLU A 95 -0.30 -13.64 24.31
N GLY A 96 -1.43 -14.19 23.85
CA GLY A 96 -2.57 -14.49 24.71
C GLY A 96 -3.18 -13.34 25.53
N ILE A 97 -4.03 -13.71 26.47
CA ILE A 97 -4.49 -12.84 27.56
C ILE A 97 -3.95 -13.45 28.85
N GLU A 98 -3.47 -12.61 29.77
CA GLU A 98 -3.08 -13.04 31.12
C GLU A 98 -4.36 -13.24 31.94
N LEU A 99 -4.76 -14.50 32.17
CA LEU A 99 -5.83 -14.88 33.08
C LEU A 99 -5.18 -15.52 34.31
N ASP A 100 -5.38 -14.94 35.49
CA ASP A 100 -4.82 -15.42 36.77
C ASP A 100 -3.29 -15.70 36.73
N GLY A 101 -2.53 -14.84 36.04
CA GLY A 101 -1.06 -14.96 35.95
C GLY A 101 -0.56 -16.03 34.96
N VAL A 102 -1.45 -16.64 34.17
CA VAL A 102 -1.11 -17.59 33.10
C VAL A 102 -1.44 -16.99 31.74
N LEU A 103 -0.45 -16.93 30.85
CA LEU A 103 -0.61 -16.51 29.45
C LEU A 103 -1.32 -17.61 28.67
N VAL A 104 -2.61 -17.42 28.39
CA VAL A 104 -3.39 -18.36 27.56
C VAL A 104 -3.43 -17.85 26.12
N PRO A 105 -2.90 -18.60 25.13
CA PRO A 105 -2.95 -18.19 23.73
C PRO A 105 -4.41 -18.13 23.25
N VAL A 106 -4.82 -16.96 22.77
CA VAL A 106 -6.20 -16.73 22.28
C VAL A 106 -6.30 -17.25 20.86
N THR A 107 -7.10 -18.29 20.66
CA THR A 107 -7.37 -18.87 19.34
C THR A 107 -8.72 -18.38 18.80
N THR A 108 -9.01 -18.63 17.52
CA THR A 108 -10.29 -18.26 16.88
C THR A 108 -11.52 -18.92 17.55
N HIS A 109 -11.30 -19.91 18.40
CA HIS A 109 -12.35 -20.69 19.08
C HIS A 109 -12.62 -20.24 20.53
N THR A 110 -11.82 -19.34 21.10
CA THR A 110 -12.10 -18.84 22.46
C THR A 110 -13.20 -17.78 22.43
N ILE A 111 -14.36 -18.14 22.99
CA ILE A 111 -15.49 -17.22 23.18
C ILE A 111 -15.06 -16.17 24.20
N ARG A 112 -15.09 -14.89 23.82
CA ARG A 112 -14.79 -13.78 24.73
C ARG A 112 -16.05 -13.42 25.48
N GLU A 113 -16.00 -13.51 26.80
CA GLU A 113 -17.00 -12.88 27.65
C GLU A 113 -16.87 -11.36 27.52
N LEU A 114 -17.98 -10.70 27.20
CA LEU A 114 -18.03 -9.26 27.11
C LEU A 114 -17.90 -8.68 28.52
N ASP A 115 -16.83 -7.93 28.76
CA ASP A 115 -16.63 -7.21 30.01
C ASP A 115 -17.58 -6.00 30.08
N VAL A 116 -18.82 -6.27 30.49
CA VAL A 116 -19.88 -5.28 30.67
C VAL A 116 -19.68 -4.42 31.93
N VAL A 117 -18.73 -4.79 32.80
CA VAL A 117 -18.45 -4.12 34.08
C VAL A 117 -17.51 -2.94 33.85
N ASN A 118 -16.40 -3.15 33.14
CA ASN A 118 -15.45 -2.09 32.81
C ASN A 118 -15.87 -1.30 31.56
N TYR A 119 -16.55 -1.95 30.59
CA TYR A 119 -16.97 -1.32 29.34
C TYR A 119 -18.50 -1.34 29.19
N ARG A 120 -19.12 -0.16 29.15
CA ARG A 120 -20.56 -0.03 28.88
C ARG A 120 -20.90 -0.46 27.45
N LEU A 121 -22.09 -1.05 27.29
CA LEU A 121 -22.69 -1.36 25.98
C LEU A 121 -22.67 -0.13 25.05
N ARG A 122 -22.18 -0.33 23.82
CA ARG A 122 -22.16 0.72 22.78
C ARG A 122 -23.58 1.00 22.30
N SER A 123 -23.96 2.28 22.26
CA SER A 123 -25.22 2.77 21.68
C SER A 123 -24.91 3.50 20.37
N PHE A 124 -25.80 3.37 19.38
CA PHE A 124 -25.63 3.96 18.05
C PHE A 124 -25.34 5.48 18.10
N PHE A 125 -26.06 6.22 18.94
CA PHE A 125 -25.88 7.67 19.08
C PHE A 125 -24.60 8.08 19.81
N ARG A 126 -24.05 7.19 20.66
CA ARG A 126 -22.79 7.45 21.39
C ARG A 126 -21.57 7.13 20.53
N ASP A 127 -21.68 6.15 19.64
CA ASP A 127 -20.67 5.88 18.61
C ASP A 127 -20.54 7.03 17.59
N MET A 128 -21.58 7.86 17.43
CA MET A 128 -21.60 9.02 16.52
C MET A 128 -21.14 10.33 17.18
N GLU A 129 -20.73 10.31 18.44
CA GLU A 129 -20.17 11.49 19.09
C GLU A 129 -18.84 11.87 18.39
N PRO A 130 -18.64 13.12 17.91
CA PRO A 130 -17.45 13.49 17.15
C PRO A 130 -16.12 13.33 17.93
N TRP A 131 -16.21 13.30 19.26
CA TRP A 131 -15.10 13.07 20.18
C TRP A 131 -15.59 12.29 21.42
N PRO A 132 -15.73 10.96 21.34
CA PRO A 132 -16.24 10.16 22.45
C PRO A 132 -15.22 9.99 23.59
N GLY A 133 -14.04 10.62 23.49
CA GLY A 133 -12.94 10.55 24.46
C GLY A 133 -12.18 11.87 24.60
N LYS A 134 -11.29 11.95 25.59
CA LYS A 134 -10.41 13.12 25.81
C LYS A 134 -9.38 13.19 24.69
N ALA A 135 -9.29 14.34 24.01
CA ALA A 135 -8.25 14.58 23.02
C ALA A 135 -6.88 14.71 23.71
N GLU A 136 -6.06 13.66 23.63
CA GLU A 136 -4.69 13.63 24.16
C GLU A 136 -3.73 14.26 23.14
N TRP A 137 -3.68 15.60 23.12
CA TRP A 137 -2.81 16.36 22.20
C TRP A 137 -1.32 16.06 22.40
N SER A 138 -0.90 15.65 23.59
CA SER A 138 0.47 15.19 23.88
C SER A 138 0.86 13.99 23.02
N LEU A 139 -0.07 13.07 22.78
CA LEU A 139 0.16 11.88 21.96
C LEU A 139 0.46 12.23 20.49
N THR A 140 -0.02 13.37 20.01
CA THR A 140 0.27 13.84 18.64
C THR A 140 1.75 14.19 18.48
N ILE A 141 2.32 14.85 19.49
CA ILE A 141 3.75 15.19 19.53
C ILE A 141 4.58 13.91 19.61
N ASP A 142 4.16 12.96 20.43
CA ASP A 142 4.86 11.68 20.55
C ASP A 142 4.74 10.83 19.28
N CYS A 143 3.60 10.86 18.59
CA CYS A 143 3.43 10.24 17.28
C CYS A 143 4.40 10.84 16.24
N CYS A 144 4.57 12.16 16.23
CA CYS A 144 5.55 12.84 15.36
C CYS A 144 6.99 12.44 15.70
N LYS A 145 7.36 12.38 16.99
CA LYS A 145 8.67 11.86 17.42
C LYS A 145 8.87 10.40 17.00
N GLN A 146 7.86 9.57 17.15
CA GLN A 146 7.89 8.16 16.74
C GLN A 146 8.10 8.03 15.24
N MET A 147 7.44 8.85 14.41
CA MET A 147 7.70 8.87 12.97
C MET A 147 9.16 9.21 12.66
N CYS A 148 9.71 10.27 13.27
CA CYS A 148 11.11 10.65 13.08
C CYS A 148 12.10 9.54 13.48
N GLN A 149 11.82 8.81 14.57
CA GLN A 149 12.63 7.68 15.01
C GLN A 149 12.53 6.48 14.05
N VAL A 150 11.32 6.19 13.58
CA VAL A 150 11.04 5.04 12.71
C VAL A 150 11.61 5.23 11.31
N VAL A 151 11.72 6.47 10.81
CA VAL A 151 12.44 6.78 9.54
C VAL A 151 13.88 6.26 9.56
N LEU A 152 14.55 6.31 10.71
CA LEU A 152 15.95 5.90 10.84
C LEU A 152 16.12 4.38 10.90
N PHE A 153 15.04 3.61 10.98
CA PHE A 153 15.12 2.15 10.96
C PHE A 153 15.41 1.67 9.54
N PRO A 154 16.52 0.96 9.29
CA PRO A 154 16.92 0.55 7.95
C PRO A 154 15.84 -0.23 7.19
N ASN A 155 15.08 -1.08 7.90
CA ASN A 155 14.01 -1.89 7.30
C ASN A 155 12.84 -1.02 6.82
N VAL A 156 12.44 -0.04 7.63
CA VAL A 156 11.34 0.86 7.26
C VAL A 156 11.79 1.84 6.19
N LEU A 157 13.01 2.37 6.28
CA LEU A 157 13.58 3.22 5.25
C LEU A 157 13.66 2.51 3.89
N TRP A 158 14.10 1.25 3.88
CA TRP A 158 14.10 0.44 2.66
C TRP A 158 12.69 0.23 2.10
N LEU A 159 11.70 -0.09 2.94
CA LEU A 159 10.30 -0.19 2.51
C LEU A 159 9.79 1.13 1.93
N ILE A 160 10.11 2.27 2.55
CA ILE A 160 9.76 3.60 2.04
C ILE A 160 10.38 3.80 0.66
N LEU A 161 11.67 3.55 0.49
CA LEU A 161 12.37 3.71 -0.79
C LEU A 161 11.80 2.78 -1.86
N LEU A 162 11.53 1.52 -1.53
CA LEU A 162 10.99 0.53 -2.46
C LEU A 162 9.59 0.92 -2.95
N ASN A 163 8.71 1.33 -2.02
CA ASN A 163 7.37 1.81 -2.36
C ASN A 163 7.42 3.09 -3.20
N SER A 164 8.34 4.00 -2.86
CA SER A 164 8.49 5.28 -3.55
C SER A 164 9.01 5.11 -4.97
N ALA A 165 10.00 4.25 -5.16
CA ALA A 165 10.55 3.94 -6.47
C ALA A 165 9.50 3.26 -7.36
N GLY A 166 8.76 2.28 -6.84
CA GLY A 166 7.66 1.64 -7.57
C GLY A 166 6.56 2.63 -7.97
N LEU A 167 6.13 3.52 -7.05
CA LEU A 167 5.17 4.57 -7.39
C LEU A 167 5.74 5.54 -8.44
N GLY A 168 7.00 5.95 -8.29
CA GLY A 168 7.65 6.88 -9.19
C GLY A 168 7.76 6.35 -10.62
N ILE A 169 8.16 5.08 -10.77
CA ILE A 169 8.23 4.41 -12.07
C ILE A 169 6.84 4.30 -12.70
N TYR A 170 5.84 3.88 -11.94
CA TYR A 170 4.45 3.85 -12.39
C TYR A 170 3.98 5.24 -12.86
N VAL A 171 4.29 6.30 -12.12
CA VAL A 171 3.92 7.67 -12.52
C VAL A 171 4.60 8.07 -13.83
N ILE A 172 5.89 7.79 -14.00
CA ILE A 172 6.62 8.05 -15.26
C ILE A 172 5.96 7.29 -16.42
N MET A 173 5.71 5.98 -16.27
CA MET A 173 5.06 5.18 -17.32
C MET A 173 3.66 5.73 -17.65
N SER A 174 2.87 6.09 -16.64
CA SER A 174 1.53 6.68 -16.80
C SER A 174 1.55 8.10 -17.36
N ALA A 175 2.66 8.82 -17.32
CA ALA A 175 2.77 10.13 -17.95
C ALA A 175 3.01 10.02 -19.47
N PHE A 176 3.79 9.01 -19.89
CA PHE A 176 4.23 8.87 -21.27
C PHE A 176 3.41 7.91 -22.14
N PHE A 177 2.60 7.02 -21.54
CA PHE A 177 1.88 6.00 -22.33
C PHE A 177 0.99 6.60 -23.43
N ALA A 178 0.30 7.71 -23.14
CA ALA A 178 -0.58 8.37 -24.10
C ALA A 178 0.20 8.95 -25.28
N GLU A 179 1.36 9.58 -25.01
CA GLU A 179 2.21 10.14 -26.06
C GLU A 179 2.75 9.06 -27.00
N VAL A 180 3.12 7.89 -26.46
CA VAL A 180 3.66 6.79 -27.26
C VAL A 180 2.55 6.08 -28.07
N LEU A 181 1.34 5.92 -27.51
CA LEU A 181 0.23 5.23 -28.19
C LEU A 181 -0.45 6.06 -29.28
N VAL A 182 -0.45 7.38 -29.16
CA VAL A 182 -1.04 8.28 -30.18
C VAL A 182 -0.11 8.45 -31.39
N LYS A 183 1.21 8.36 -31.19
CA LYS A 183 2.18 8.47 -32.29
C LYS A 183 2.18 7.21 -33.19
N PRO A 184 2.58 7.33 -34.47
CA PRO A 184 2.82 6.18 -35.34
C PRO A 184 3.86 5.24 -34.69
N PRO A 185 3.69 3.90 -34.73
CA PRO A 185 2.79 3.09 -35.56
C PRO A 185 1.45 2.68 -34.91
N PHE A 186 1.16 3.06 -33.66
CA PHE A 186 -0.03 2.56 -32.94
C PHE A 186 -1.31 3.34 -33.26
N GLN A 187 -1.22 4.68 -33.44
CA GLN A 187 -2.31 5.55 -33.89
C GLN A 187 -3.63 5.36 -33.12
N TRP A 188 -3.58 5.25 -31.79
CA TRP A 188 -4.78 5.14 -30.97
C TRP A 188 -5.58 6.46 -30.93
N GLU A 189 -6.90 6.33 -30.89
CA GLU A 189 -7.79 7.46 -30.66
C GLU A 189 -7.73 7.89 -29.18
N PHE A 190 -7.87 9.19 -28.91
CA PHE A 190 -7.85 9.71 -27.54
C PHE A 190 -8.92 9.10 -26.64
N ASN A 191 -10.09 8.77 -27.20
CA ASN A 191 -11.19 8.15 -26.46
C ASN A 191 -10.87 6.74 -25.96
N THR A 192 -9.98 6.01 -26.65
CA THR A 192 -9.65 4.62 -26.30
C THR A 192 -8.49 4.51 -25.31
N LEU A 193 -7.77 5.60 -25.00
CA LEU A 193 -6.64 5.59 -24.07
C LEU A 193 -7.04 5.17 -22.65
N GLY A 194 -8.27 5.49 -22.22
CA GLY A 194 -8.80 5.08 -20.92
C GLY A 194 -8.87 3.55 -20.76
N TYR A 195 -9.06 2.81 -21.86
CA TYR A 195 -9.19 1.35 -21.81
C TYR A 195 -7.89 0.65 -21.39
N VAL A 196 -6.73 1.29 -21.53
CA VAL A 196 -5.45 0.75 -21.05
C VAL A 196 -5.53 0.42 -19.55
N PHE A 197 -6.27 1.21 -18.78
CA PHE A 197 -6.43 1.03 -17.33
C PHE A 197 -7.44 -0.06 -16.95
N THR A 198 -8.19 -0.63 -17.90
CA THR A 198 -9.05 -1.79 -17.65
C THR A 198 -8.23 -2.98 -17.14
N GLY A 199 -6.97 -3.08 -17.54
CA GLY A 199 -6.03 -4.08 -17.02
C GLY A 199 -5.80 -3.95 -15.51
N GLN A 200 -6.03 -2.78 -14.90
CA GLN A 200 -5.93 -2.62 -13.45
C GLN A 200 -7.07 -3.34 -12.72
N ILE A 201 -8.24 -3.47 -13.34
CA ILE A 201 -9.34 -4.28 -12.79
C ILE A 201 -8.92 -5.75 -12.76
N ALA A 202 -8.26 -6.24 -13.81
CA ALA A 202 -7.70 -7.60 -13.81
C ALA A 202 -6.64 -7.75 -12.70
N THR A 203 -5.75 -6.77 -12.56
CA THR A 203 -4.77 -6.71 -11.47
C THR A 203 -5.44 -6.76 -10.10
N ALA A 204 -6.56 -6.06 -9.90
CA ALA A 204 -7.31 -6.08 -8.63
C ALA A 204 -7.84 -7.46 -8.27
N VAL A 205 -8.18 -8.30 -9.24
CA VAL A 205 -8.63 -9.69 -9.00
C VAL A 205 -7.43 -10.60 -8.74
N VAL A 206 -6.34 -10.42 -9.49
CA VAL A 206 -5.15 -11.27 -9.40
C VAL A 206 -4.40 -11.05 -8.09
N VAL A 207 -4.28 -9.80 -7.61
CA VAL A 207 -3.52 -9.47 -6.39
C VAL A 207 -4.01 -10.27 -5.17
N PRO A 208 -5.30 -10.27 -4.78
CA PRO A 208 -5.78 -11.05 -3.65
C PRO A 208 -5.57 -12.55 -3.80
N ILE A 209 -5.72 -13.10 -5.01
CA ILE A 209 -5.54 -14.55 -5.26
C ILE A 209 -4.08 -14.92 -5.08
N VAL A 210 -3.18 -14.21 -5.76
CA VAL A 210 -1.74 -14.45 -5.67
C VAL A 210 -1.27 -14.21 -4.24
N ARG A 211 -1.70 -13.12 -3.58
CA ARG A 211 -1.30 -12.82 -2.21
C ARG A 211 -1.87 -13.80 -1.19
N GLY A 212 -3.16 -14.09 -1.25
CA GLY A 212 -3.82 -14.99 -0.32
C GLY A 212 -3.27 -16.41 -0.41
N TYR A 213 -3.06 -16.94 -1.62
CA TYR A 213 -2.55 -18.30 -1.79
C TYR A 213 -1.04 -18.37 -1.57
N PHE A 214 -0.27 -17.46 -2.17
CA PHE A 214 1.20 -17.53 -2.14
C PHE A 214 1.79 -17.05 -0.81
N SER A 215 1.28 -15.96 -0.23
CA SER A 215 1.81 -15.44 1.03
C SER A 215 1.55 -16.40 2.18
N ASP A 216 0.33 -16.93 2.29
CA ASP A 216 -0.03 -17.81 3.39
C ASP A 216 0.69 -19.15 3.26
N HIS A 217 0.85 -19.68 2.04
CA HIS A 217 1.58 -20.93 1.83
C HIS A 217 3.07 -20.82 2.13
N ILE A 218 3.71 -19.68 1.78
CA ILE A 218 5.11 -19.42 2.17
C ILE A 218 5.23 -19.29 3.68
N THR A 219 4.35 -18.52 4.32
CA THR A 219 4.38 -18.34 5.77
C THR A 219 4.11 -19.66 6.51
N GLU A 220 3.16 -20.47 6.06
CA GLU A 220 2.86 -21.78 6.64
C GLU A 220 4.02 -22.76 6.44
N SER A 221 4.60 -22.80 5.24
CA SER A 221 5.74 -23.67 4.92
C SER A 221 6.98 -23.29 5.74
N LEU A 222 7.30 -22.00 5.86
CA LEU A 222 8.44 -21.56 6.68
C LEU A 222 8.15 -21.70 8.19
N SER A 223 6.92 -21.46 8.64
CA SER A 223 6.52 -21.67 10.04
C SER A 223 6.67 -23.15 10.43
N LYS A 224 6.24 -24.09 9.58
CA LYS A 224 6.45 -25.54 9.79
C LYS A 224 7.93 -25.92 9.88
N ARG A 225 8.81 -25.21 9.15
CA ARG A 225 10.26 -25.43 9.20
C ARG A 225 10.94 -24.77 10.42
N ASN A 226 10.27 -23.85 11.10
CA ASN A 226 10.81 -23.07 12.22
C ASN A 226 10.06 -23.38 13.54
N ASN A 227 9.71 -24.65 13.78
CA ASN A 227 9.01 -25.13 14.97
C ASN A 227 7.65 -24.45 15.25
N GLY A 228 6.94 -24.02 14.21
CA GLY A 228 5.63 -23.38 14.33
C GLY A 228 5.67 -21.89 14.67
N ILE A 229 6.86 -21.28 14.78
CA ILE A 229 7.01 -19.85 15.09
C ILE A 229 7.04 -19.06 13.78
N SER A 230 6.02 -18.22 13.56
CA SER A 230 5.94 -17.34 12.39
C SER A 230 6.76 -16.07 12.62
N GLU A 231 7.91 -15.93 11.97
CA GLU A 231 8.70 -14.69 11.98
C GLU A 231 8.16 -13.69 10.93
N PRO A 232 8.06 -12.39 11.24
CA PRO A 232 7.58 -11.36 10.30
C PRO A 232 8.46 -11.23 9.05
N GLU A 233 9.72 -11.67 9.12
CA GLU A 233 10.68 -11.67 8.02
C GLU A 233 10.29 -12.60 6.87
N HIS A 234 9.52 -13.66 7.13
CA HIS A 234 9.02 -14.53 6.07
C HIS A 234 8.14 -13.78 5.07
N ARG A 235 7.55 -12.64 5.47
CA ARG A 235 6.76 -11.79 4.59
C ARG A 235 7.59 -10.95 3.63
N LEU A 236 8.88 -10.71 3.92
CA LEU A 236 9.80 -10.02 3.00
C LEU A 236 10.05 -10.84 1.74
N LEU A 237 10.04 -12.18 1.83
CA LEU A 237 10.14 -13.05 0.66
C LEU A 237 8.99 -12.84 -0.32
N ALA A 238 7.81 -12.49 0.20
CA ALA A 238 6.65 -12.19 -0.63
C ALA A 238 6.82 -10.88 -1.44
N VAL A 239 7.80 -10.03 -1.12
CA VAL A 239 8.11 -8.79 -1.89
C VAL A 239 8.86 -9.11 -3.18
N ILE A 240 9.59 -10.23 -3.25
CA ILE A 240 10.46 -10.59 -4.38
C ILE A 240 9.67 -10.71 -5.69
N LEU A 241 8.53 -11.41 -5.68
CA LEU A 241 7.70 -11.60 -6.87
C LEU A 241 7.21 -10.26 -7.45
N PRO A 242 6.59 -9.36 -6.66
CA PRO A 242 6.23 -8.02 -7.11
C PRO A 242 7.41 -7.19 -7.64
N THR A 243 8.58 -7.25 -7.02
CA THR A 243 9.75 -6.50 -7.48
C THR A 243 10.30 -7.01 -8.81
N VAL A 244 10.31 -8.34 -9.01
CA VAL A 244 10.68 -8.94 -10.30
C VAL A 244 9.67 -8.55 -11.38
N ALA A 245 8.38 -8.49 -11.04
CA ALA A 245 7.35 -8.03 -11.97
C ALA A 245 7.64 -6.60 -12.46
N ILE A 246 7.96 -5.67 -11.52
CA ILE A 246 8.34 -4.27 -11.85
C ILE A 246 9.58 -4.19 -12.75
N LEU A 247 10.60 -5.00 -12.47
CA LEU A 247 11.82 -5.00 -13.27
C LEU A 247 11.53 -5.40 -14.73
N LEU A 248 10.75 -6.46 -14.92
CA LEU A 248 10.38 -6.94 -16.24
C LEU A 248 9.49 -5.94 -16.98
N SER A 249 8.47 -5.37 -16.33
CA SER A 249 7.60 -4.34 -16.94
C SER A 249 8.39 -3.13 -17.37
N THR A 250 9.26 -2.61 -16.51
CA THR A 250 10.04 -1.40 -16.78
C THR A 250 10.97 -1.60 -17.99
N ILE A 251 11.68 -2.73 -18.08
CA ILE A 251 12.59 -3.02 -19.19
C ILE A 251 11.81 -3.20 -20.51
N ILE A 252 10.71 -3.96 -20.48
CA ILE A 252 9.91 -4.21 -21.70
C ILE A 252 9.25 -2.92 -22.18
N TYR A 253 8.74 -2.09 -21.27
CA TYR A 253 8.15 -0.78 -21.60
C TYR A 253 9.18 0.14 -22.26
N GLY A 254 10.39 0.23 -21.67
CA GLY A 254 11.47 1.06 -22.22
C GLY A 254 11.89 0.66 -23.63
N LYS A 255 12.04 -0.66 -23.87
CA LYS A 255 12.36 -1.17 -25.22
C LYS A 255 11.22 -0.97 -26.22
N THR A 256 9.98 -1.14 -25.79
CA THR A 256 8.79 -0.95 -26.63
C THR A 256 8.64 0.51 -27.03
N ALA A 257 8.91 1.45 -26.13
CA ALA A 257 8.83 2.89 -26.39
C ALA A 257 9.93 3.39 -27.34
N GLU A 258 11.12 2.78 -27.32
CA GLU A 258 12.23 3.14 -28.21
C GLU A 258 12.08 2.54 -29.62
N HIS A 259 11.61 1.29 -29.72
CA HIS A 259 11.46 0.58 -30.99
C HIS A 259 10.00 0.22 -31.27
N PRO A 260 9.11 1.21 -31.48
CA PRO A 260 7.68 0.97 -31.56
C PRO A 260 7.26 0.16 -32.80
N HIS A 261 8.10 0.04 -33.84
CA HIS A 261 7.83 -0.79 -35.01
C HIS A 261 7.98 -2.31 -34.78
N ASN A 262 8.78 -2.72 -33.80
CA ASN A 262 9.05 -4.14 -33.54
C ASN A 262 8.04 -4.76 -32.57
N TRP A 263 7.22 -3.93 -31.93
CA TRP A 263 6.37 -4.33 -30.82
C TRP A 263 4.91 -3.94 -31.07
N THR A 264 3.99 -4.69 -30.46
CA THR A 264 2.56 -4.40 -30.50
C THR A 264 2.19 -3.43 -29.37
N TRP A 265 1.04 -2.75 -29.47
CA TRP A 265 0.49 -1.86 -28.43
C TRP A 265 0.42 -2.53 -27.04
N ALA A 266 0.28 -3.86 -27.01
CA ALA A 266 0.31 -4.68 -25.80
C ALA A 266 1.62 -4.53 -25.01
N GLY A 267 2.75 -4.24 -25.66
CA GLY A 267 4.04 -4.02 -24.99
C GLY A 267 4.06 -2.78 -24.08
N ILE A 268 3.13 -1.83 -24.29
CA ILE A 268 2.94 -0.64 -23.44
C ILE A 268 1.79 -0.89 -22.47
N ALA A 269 0.64 -1.33 -23.00
CA ALA A 269 -0.56 -1.48 -22.19
C ALA A 269 -0.42 -2.59 -21.13
N VAL A 270 0.12 -3.76 -21.49
CA VAL A 270 0.28 -4.89 -20.55
C VAL A 270 1.35 -4.57 -19.51
N THR A 271 2.48 -3.99 -19.93
CA THR A 271 3.58 -3.67 -19.00
C THR A 271 3.20 -2.57 -18.00
N LEU A 272 2.40 -1.57 -18.38
CA LEU A 272 1.84 -0.58 -17.45
C LEU A 272 0.99 -1.25 -16.36
N ASN A 273 0.13 -2.20 -16.74
CA ASN A 273 -0.72 -2.92 -15.79
C ASN A 273 0.06 -3.93 -14.93
N PHE A 274 1.10 -4.53 -15.50
CA PHE A 274 2.00 -5.44 -14.81
C PHE A 274 2.89 -4.71 -13.79
N GLU A 275 3.36 -3.51 -14.13
CA GLU A 275 4.01 -2.58 -13.19
C GLU A 275 3.06 -2.27 -12.01
N TYR A 276 1.81 -1.93 -12.33
CA TYR A 276 0.82 -1.61 -11.32
C TYR A 276 0.51 -2.82 -10.40
N PHE A 277 0.50 -4.05 -10.94
CA PHE A 277 0.42 -5.28 -10.15
C PHE A 277 1.60 -5.40 -9.17
N GLY A 278 2.82 -5.17 -9.65
CA GLY A 278 4.01 -5.17 -8.80
C GLY A 278 3.96 -4.09 -7.72
N PHE A 279 3.53 -2.88 -8.08
CA PHE A 279 3.38 -1.76 -7.14
C PHE A 279 2.38 -2.08 -6.03
N VAL A 280 1.14 -2.46 -6.36
CA VAL A 280 0.13 -2.83 -5.36
C VAL A 280 0.59 -4.00 -4.51
N GLY A 281 1.29 -4.96 -5.12
CA GLY A 281 1.98 -6.03 -4.41
C GLY A 281 2.88 -5.47 -3.31
N ILE A 282 3.89 -4.67 -3.66
CA ILE A 282 4.86 -4.10 -2.70
C ILE A 282 4.14 -3.38 -1.56
N VAL A 283 3.11 -2.58 -1.86
CA VAL A 283 2.32 -1.84 -0.86
C VAL A 283 1.66 -2.76 0.16
N VAL A 284 0.92 -3.78 -0.32
CA VAL A 284 0.26 -4.76 0.55
C VAL A 284 1.28 -5.47 1.43
N SER A 285 2.40 -5.94 0.87
CA SER A 285 3.46 -6.58 1.65
C SER A 285 4.06 -5.66 2.71
N SER A 286 4.25 -4.39 2.36
CA SER A 286 4.85 -3.41 3.26
C SER A 286 3.93 -3.13 4.44
N PHE A 287 2.62 -2.99 4.20
CA PHE A 287 1.64 -2.79 5.26
C PHE A 287 1.58 -3.99 6.22
N VAL A 288 1.47 -5.20 5.68
CA VAL A 288 1.41 -6.43 6.49
C VAL A 288 2.72 -6.63 7.27
N TYR A 289 3.87 -6.37 6.66
CA TYR A 289 5.15 -6.43 7.38
C TYR A 289 5.22 -5.40 8.52
N CYS A 290 4.81 -4.15 8.29
CA CYS A 290 4.84 -3.13 9.34
C CYS A 290 3.87 -3.43 10.49
N MET A 291 2.68 -3.97 10.18
CA MET A 291 1.73 -4.43 11.19
C MET A 291 2.29 -5.51 12.12
N ASP A 292 3.10 -6.42 11.56
CA ASP A 292 3.62 -7.57 12.32
C ASP A 292 5.00 -7.29 12.95
N ALA A 293 5.85 -6.49 12.31
CA ALA A 293 7.19 -6.17 12.81
C ALA A 293 7.18 -5.07 13.89
N TYR A 294 6.24 -4.12 13.80
CA TYR A 294 6.17 -2.97 14.71
C TYR A 294 4.74 -2.76 15.26
N PRO A 295 4.10 -3.76 15.89
CA PRO A 295 2.70 -3.71 16.31
C PRO A 295 2.39 -2.55 17.28
N GLN A 296 3.39 -2.04 18.00
CA GLN A 296 3.26 -0.91 18.93
C GLN A 296 3.24 0.47 18.26
N ARG A 297 3.82 0.58 17.05
CA ARG A 297 3.97 1.86 16.33
C ARG A 297 3.47 1.75 14.89
N VAL A 298 2.48 0.90 14.66
CA VAL A 298 1.95 0.65 13.32
C VAL A 298 1.38 1.94 12.74
N ASP A 299 0.63 2.70 13.54
CA ASP A 299 0.01 3.96 13.12
C ASP A 299 1.05 4.92 12.52
N ALA A 300 2.13 5.16 13.27
CA ALA A 300 3.22 6.03 12.84
C ALA A 300 3.96 5.46 11.62
N THR A 301 4.17 4.15 11.57
CA THR A 301 4.92 3.49 10.49
C THR A 301 4.15 3.50 9.17
N LEU A 302 2.86 3.15 9.19
CA LEU A 302 2.00 3.14 8.01
C LEU A 302 1.77 4.55 7.47
N LEU A 303 1.54 5.53 8.36
CA LEU A 303 1.40 6.93 7.97
C LEU A 303 2.66 7.44 7.26
N LEU A 304 3.82 7.13 7.84
CA LEU A 304 5.12 7.51 7.30
C LEU A 304 5.35 6.91 5.92
N ILE A 305 5.08 5.61 5.74
CA ILE A 305 5.21 4.93 4.44
C ILE A 305 4.33 5.59 3.38
N CYS A 306 3.04 5.83 3.69
CA CYS A 306 2.11 6.43 2.73
C CYS A 306 2.53 7.87 2.37
N SER A 307 2.90 8.67 3.37
CA SER A 307 3.24 10.08 3.21
C SER A 307 4.56 10.28 2.47
N CYS A 308 5.62 9.58 2.87
CA CYS A 308 6.93 9.65 2.22
C CYS A 308 6.87 9.15 0.78
N ARG A 309 6.13 8.05 0.53
CA ARG A 309 5.90 7.54 -0.82
C ARG A 309 5.26 8.59 -1.73
N GLY A 310 4.22 9.28 -1.25
CA GLY A 310 3.56 10.35 -2.01
C GLY A 310 4.48 11.54 -2.28
N PHE A 311 5.31 11.93 -1.30
CA PHE A 311 6.26 13.04 -1.42
C PHE A 311 7.39 12.73 -2.41
N ILE A 312 8.02 11.56 -2.29
CA ILE A 312 9.11 11.14 -3.19
C ILE A 312 8.56 10.90 -4.60
N GLY A 313 7.38 10.27 -4.72
CA GLY A 313 6.72 10.07 -6.02
C GLY A 313 6.44 11.39 -6.75
N PHE A 314 6.01 12.43 -6.02
CA PHE A 314 5.85 13.78 -6.56
C PHE A 314 7.20 14.36 -7.05
N GLY A 315 8.26 14.21 -6.25
CA GLY A 315 9.61 14.65 -6.64
C GLY A 315 10.11 13.99 -7.91
N ILE A 316 9.90 12.69 -8.07
CA ILE A 316 10.25 11.93 -9.28
C ILE A 316 9.45 12.44 -10.48
N SER A 317 8.15 12.68 -10.31
CA SER A 317 7.28 13.17 -11.39
C SER A 317 7.71 14.54 -11.93
N TYR A 318 8.24 15.43 -11.09
CA TYR A 318 8.68 16.77 -11.53
C TYR A 318 9.89 16.71 -12.48
N GLY A 319 10.80 15.75 -12.25
CA GLY A 319 11.98 15.55 -13.09
C GLY A 319 11.79 14.59 -14.27
N ALA A 320 10.67 13.86 -14.31
CA ALA A 320 10.44 12.78 -15.27
C ALA A 320 10.55 13.22 -16.73
N ILE A 321 9.93 14.35 -17.09
CA ILE A 321 9.87 14.81 -18.48
C ILE A 321 11.26 15.20 -19.00
N ALA A 322 11.98 16.01 -18.22
CA ALA A 322 13.34 16.41 -18.58
C ALA A 322 14.30 15.22 -18.62
N PHE A 323 14.11 14.23 -17.75
CA PHE A 323 14.93 13.03 -17.68
C PHE A 323 14.80 12.16 -18.94
N VAL A 324 13.57 11.87 -19.36
CA VAL A 324 13.30 11.07 -20.56
C VAL A 324 13.75 11.80 -21.82
N ASN A 325 13.53 13.11 -21.92
CA ASN A 325 13.98 13.89 -23.08
C ASN A 325 15.51 13.94 -23.23
N LYS A 326 16.26 13.88 -22.13
CA LYS A 326 17.74 13.93 -22.15
C LYS A 326 18.38 12.56 -22.41
N THR A 327 17.82 11.49 -21.85
CA THR A 327 18.43 10.14 -21.86
C THR A 327 17.79 9.19 -22.88
N GLY A 328 16.66 9.59 -23.47
CA GLY A 328 15.82 8.71 -24.29
C GLY A 328 15.00 7.74 -23.45
N TYR A 329 13.97 7.15 -24.06
CA TYR A 329 13.05 6.22 -23.38
C TYR A 329 13.79 5.00 -22.79
N SER A 330 14.60 4.32 -23.60
CA SER A 330 15.33 3.13 -23.16
C SER A 330 16.37 3.43 -22.07
N GLY A 331 17.11 4.53 -22.21
CA GLY A 331 18.06 4.99 -21.18
C GLY A 331 17.36 5.26 -19.85
N ALA A 332 16.28 6.04 -19.86
CA ALA A 332 15.52 6.39 -18.67
C ALA A 332 14.96 5.15 -17.95
N PHE A 333 14.29 4.26 -18.68
CA PHE A 333 13.67 3.08 -18.08
C PHE A 333 14.69 2.02 -17.63
N ASN A 334 15.82 1.86 -18.33
CA ASN A 334 16.89 0.99 -17.85
C ASN A 334 17.53 1.50 -16.55
N ILE A 335 17.67 2.82 -16.38
CA ILE A 335 18.14 3.42 -15.12
C ILE A 335 17.11 3.16 -14.01
N CYS A 336 15.82 3.36 -14.27
CA CYS A 336 14.74 3.03 -13.34
C CYS A 336 14.76 1.55 -12.91
N ALA A 337 14.94 0.63 -13.87
CA ALA A 337 15.08 -0.79 -13.59
C ALA A 337 16.35 -1.08 -12.76
N GLY A 338 17.46 -0.39 -13.05
CA GLY A 338 18.68 -0.48 -12.26
C GLY A 338 18.49 -0.04 -10.80
N ILE A 339 17.77 1.05 -10.57
CA ILE A 339 17.42 1.53 -9.22
C ILE A 339 16.57 0.48 -8.49
N MET A 340 15.54 -0.08 -9.14
CA MET A 340 14.72 -1.13 -8.56
C MET A 340 15.51 -2.41 -8.26
N ALA A 341 16.46 -2.78 -9.12
CA ALA A 341 17.31 -3.94 -8.92
C ALA A 341 18.27 -3.72 -7.73
N ALA A 342 18.82 -2.51 -7.59
CA ALA A 342 19.62 -2.12 -6.44
C ALA A 342 18.81 -2.17 -5.13
N LEU A 343 17.56 -1.69 -5.15
CA LEU A 343 16.66 -1.79 -4.01
C LEU A 343 16.30 -3.25 -3.69
N MET A 344 16.11 -4.11 -4.70
CA MET A 344 15.90 -5.54 -4.50
C MET A 344 17.11 -6.21 -3.84
N ALA A 345 18.33 -5.90 -4.30
CA ALA A 345 19.56 -6.41 -3.71
C ALA A 345 19.74 -5.94 -2.25
N MET A 346 19.39 -4.68 -1.96
CA MET A 346 19.36 -4.17 -0.58
C MET A 346 18.34 -4.91 0.29
N GLY A 347 17.21 -5.33 -0.29
CA GLY A 347 16.21 -6.15 0.39
C GLY A 347 16.73 -7.54 0.80
N ILE A 348 17.54 -8.17 -0.07
CA ILE A 348 18.20 -9.45 0.24
C ILE A 348 19.17 -9.26 1.42
N PHE A 349 19.94 -8.17 1.42
CA PHE A 349 20.83 -7.85 2.53
C PHE A 349 20.05 -7.66 3.84
N ILE A 350 18.96 -6.89 3.81
CA ILE A 350 18.10 -6.67 4.96
C ILE A 350 17.46 -7.97 5.46
N TYR A 351 17.08 -8.90 4.57
CA TYR A 351 16.58 -10.21 4.95
C TYR A 351 17.64 -11.05 5.67
N MET A 352 18.90 -11.05 5.22
CA MET A 352 19.98 -11.78 5.89
C MET A 352 20.29 -11.24 7.29
N PHE A 353 20.24 -9.92 7.47
CA PHE A 353 20.40 -9.27 8.78
C PHE A 353 19.09 -9.13 9.56
N GLY A 354 18.00 -9.65 8.99
CA GLY A 354 16.63 -9.49 9.46
C GLY A 354 16.54 -9.79 10.94
N ARG A 355 16.96 -10.99 11.38
CA ARG A 355 16.85 -11.42 12.78
C ARG A 355 17.49 -10.50 13.83
N GLN A 356 18.44 -9.65 13.44
CA GLN A 356 19.16 -8.76 14.36
C GLN A 356 18.57 -7.34 14.42
N ILE A 357 17.90 -6.89 13.34
CA ILE A 357 17.45 -5.51 13.21
C ILE A 357 16.21 -5.23 14.09
N PRO A 358 15.09 -5.99 14.03
CA PRO A 358 13.95 -5.82 14.92
C PRO A 358 14.32 -6.01 16.39
N ARG A 359 15.19 -6.96 16.75
CA ARG A 359 15.65 -7.18 18.14
C ARG A 359 16.43 -5.99 18.70
N ARG A 360 17.20 -5.27 17.87
CA ARG A 360 17.90 -4.05 18.29
C ARG A 360 17.01 -2.81 18.24
N THR A 361 16.08 -2.73 17.27
CA THR A 361 15.16 -1.59 17.14
C THR A 361 13.97 -1.63 18.10
N GLN A 362 13.49 -2.82 18.51
CA GLN A 362 12.45 -2.98 19.52
C GLN A 362 12.86 -2.40 20.88
N ARG A 363 14.16 -2.42 21.22
CA ARG A 363 14.67 -1.78 22.44
C ARG A 363 14.38 -0.27 22.48
N TYR A 364 14.36 0.38 21.32
CA TYR A 364 13.99 1.79 21.17
C TYR A 364 12.49 2.00 20.94
N ALA A 365 11.72 0.93 20.70
CA ALA A 365 10.27 0.98 20.56
C ALA A 365 9.55 1.03 21.92
N VAL A 366 10.08 0.31 22.93
CA VAL A 366 9.50 0.14 24.27
C VAL A 366 9.81 1.30 25.23
N SER A 367 10.80 2.15 24.94
CA SER A 367 11.14 3.28 25.80
C SER A 367 10.29 4.52 25.51
N SER A 368 9.12 4.62 26.14
CA SER A 368 8.48 5.90 26.51
C SER A 368 7.56 5.67 27.70
#